data_AF-A0A244CLL6-F1
#
_entry.id   AF-A0A244CLL6-F1
#
_cell.length_a   1.000
_cell.length_b   1.000
_cell.length_c   1.000
_cell.angle_alpha   90.00
_cell.angle_beta   90.00
_cell.angle_gamma   90.00
#
_symmetry.space_group_name_H-M   'P 1'
#
loop_
_entity.id
_entity.type
_entity.pdbx_description
1 polymer ?
#
loop_
_entity_poly.entity_id
_entity_poly.type
_entity_poly.pdbx_seq_one_letter_code
_entity_poly.pdbx_strand_id
1 'polypeptide(L)'
;MSKQLIRLTFIVLLGALLGACSSLTTSQHQVILSSGVALTLTAPPEGLVGQTISQLLEIDYQGEQHSLLAQVQFQPNGLNLVATSVQGLPVFELTYIAGEGINAQRYVPVAEFDFEYIVADIQLALWPMSSLEQSLMQGEMHMVSDGFALHANGDMSVRVHKTDSITVIQHFTRHYQLTITTLE
;
A
#
# COMPACT_ATOMS: atom_id res chain seq x y z
N MET A 1 22.62 10.57 53.42
CA MET A 1 22.70 11.07 52.02
C MET A 1 22.50 10.01 50.93
N SER A 2 22.41 8.70 51.20
CA SER A 2 22.27 7.66 50.15
C SER A 2 20.84 7.47 49.58
N LYS A 3 19.80 7.63 50.40
CA LYS A 3 18.39 7.38 49.98
C LYS A 3 17.82 8.41 49.00
N GLN A 4 18.35 9.64 49.02
CA GLN A 4 17.94 10.75 48.14
C GLN A 4 18.50 10.56 46.72
N LEU A 5 19.77 10.13 46.60
CA LEU A 5 20.38 9.82 45.29
C LEU A 5 19.67 8.65 44.59
N ILE A 6 19.36 7.57 45.33
CA ILE A 6 18.69 6.38 44.77
C ILE A 6 17.29 6.73 44.22
N ARG A 7 16.54 7.61 44.91
CA ARG A 7 15.24 8.07 44.44
C ARG A 7 15.36 8.89 43.15
N LEU A 8 16.35 9.77 43.06
CA LEU A 8 16.59 10.57 41.86
C LEU A 8 16.99 9.71 40.65
N THR A 9 17.85 8.70 40.86
CA THR A 9 18.23 7.76 39.79
C THR A 9 17.03 6.95 39.28
N PHE A 10 16.13 6.53 40.18
CA PHE A 10 14.93 5.77 39.78
C PHE A 10 13.94 6.62 38.97
N ILE A 11 13.79 7.91 39.32
CA ILE A 11 12.91 8.85 38.60
C ILE A 11 13.46 9.17 37.21
N VAL A 12 14.78 9.33 37.08
CA VAL A 12 15.44 9.56 35.78
C VAL A 12 15.35 8.33 34.87
N LEU A 13 15.54 7.12 35.42
CA LEU A 13 15.41 5.88 34.66
C LEU A 13 13.95 5.66 34.19
N LEU A 14 12.97 5.95 35.04
CA LEU A 14 11.55 5.83 34.70
C LEU A 14 11.12 6.86 33.64
N GLY A 15 11.67 8.08 33.69
CA GLY A 15 11.47 9.10 32.65
C GLY A 15 12.08 8.69 31.30
N ALA A 16 13.24 8.05 31.30
CA ALA A 16 13.89 7.56 30.08
C ALA A 16 13.11 6.41 29.41
N LEU A 17 12.46 5.55 30.19
CA LEU A 17 11.64 4.45 29.67
C LEU A 17 10.32 4.92 29.01
N LEU A 18 9.78 6.06 29.44
CA LEU A 18 8.53 6.61 28.89
C LEU A 18 8.72 7.30 27.52
N GLY A 19 9.93 7.77 27.21
CA GLY A 19 10.24 8.43 25.92
C GLY A 19 10.48 7.47 24.75
N ALA A 20 10.64 6.16 25.01
CA ALA A 20 10.96 5.18 23.97
C ALA A 20 9.73 4.70 23.17
N CYS A 21 8.51 4.85 23.70
CA CYS A 21 7.29 4.41 23.00
C CYS A 21 6.73 5.42 21.99
N SER A 22 7.17 6.69 22.00
CA SER A 22 6.61 7.71 21.11
C SER A 22 7.32 7.85 19.76
N SER A 23 8.35 7.02 19.48
CA SER A 23 9.10 7.09 18.23
C SER A 23 8.54 6.19 17.11
N LEU A 24 7.39 5.55 17.34
CA LEU A 24 6.72 4.71 16.34
C LEU A 24 5.47 5.42 15.81
N THR A 25 5.64 6.67 15.38
CA THR A 25 4.63 7.31 14.53
C THR A 25 4.95 6.88 13.10
N THR A 26 4.47 5.71 12.69
CA THR A 26 4.40 5.36 11.27
C THR A 26 3.63 6.50 10.59
N SER A 27 4.31 7.26 9.73
CA SER A 27 3.69 8.35 8.97
C SER A 27 2.48 7.78 8.24
N GLN A 28 1.35 8.50 8.19
CA GLN A 28 0.09 8.09 7.51
C GLN A 28 0.23 7.86 5.98
N HIS A 29 1.45 7.76 5.49
CA HIS A 29 1.84 7.62 4.10
C HIS A 29 2.72 6.40 3.88
N GLN A 30 2.95 5.55 4.89
CA GLN A 30 3.83 4.39 4.78
C GLN A 30 3.04 3.09 4.91
N VAL A 31 3.20 2.22 3.92
CA VAL A 31 2.56 0.92 3.86
C VAL A 31 3.62 -0.16 4.02
N ILE A 32 3.51 -0.96 5.08
CA ILE A 32 4.43 -2.07 5.32
C ILE A 32 4.14 -3.19 4.32
N LEU A 33 4.98 -3.36 3.31
CA LEU A 33 4.85 -4.44 2.33
C LEU A 33 5.31 -5.77 2.91
N SER A 34 6.41 -5.79 3.68
CA SER A 34 6.91 -7.00 4.32
C SER A 34 7.81 -6.67 5.49
N SER A 35 8.38 -7.69 6.15
CA SER A 35 9.24 -7.50 7.34
C SER A 35 10.41 -6.57 7.06
N GLY A 36 10.30 -5.32 7.54
CA GLY A 36 11.33 -4.28 7.39
C GLY A 36 11.26 -3.48 6.09
N VAL A 37 10.33 -3.79 5.17
CA VAL A 37 10.17 -3.08 3.90
C VAL A 37 8.85 -2.34 3.87
N ALA A 38 8.92 -1.04 3.63
CA ALA A 38 7.75 -0.19 3.54
C ALA A 38 7.77 0.66 2.27
N LEU A 39 6.60 0.90 1.69
CA LEU A 39 6.40 1.81 0.57
C LEU A 39 5.85 3.12 1.11
N THR A 40 6.52 4.22 0.81
CA THR A 40 5.94 5.55 1.00
C THR A 40 5.00 5.84 -0.16
N LEU A 41 3.72 6.06 0.12
CA LEU A 41 2.73 6.42 -0.88
C LEU A 41 3.07 7.81 -1.44
N THR A 42 3.08 7.89 -2.77
CA THR A 42 3.42 9.13 -3.51
C THR A 42 2.25 9.64 -4.32
N ALA A 43 2.34 10.87 -4.84
CA ALA A 43 1.39 11.38 -5.82
C ALA A 43 1.54 10.65 -7.17
N PRO A 44 0.53 10.70 -8.05
CA PRO A 44 0.64 10.13 -9.39
C PRO A 44 1.77 10.72 -10.21
N PRO A 45 2.48 9.91 -11.02
CA PRO A 45 3.40 10.42 -12.02
C PRO A 45 2.64 11.32 -13.01
N GLU A 46 3.29 12.36 -13.51
CA GLU A 46 2.65 13.37 -14.37
C GLU A 46 1.90 12.77 -15.56
N GLY A 47 2.41 11.67 -16.12
CA GLY A 47 1.78 10.97 -17.23
C GLY A 47 0.38 10.43 -16.93
N LEU A 48 0.03 10.15 -15.68
CA LEU A 48 -1.29 9.66 -15.28
C LEU A 48 -2.26 10.77 -14.88
N VAL A 49 -1.76 11.97 -14.55
CA VAL A 49 -2.61 13.05 -14.04
C VAL A 49 -3.70 13.43 -15.05
N GLY A 50 -4.95 13.52 -14.59
CA GLY A 50 -6.11 13.81 -15.43
C GLY A 50 -6.67 12.59 -16.17
N GLN A 51 -6.01 11.43 -16.09
CA GLN A 51 -6.56 10.19 -16.64
C GLN A 51 -7.60 9.57 -15.71
N THR A 52 -8.50 8.80 -16.30
CA THR A 52 -9.43 7.91 -15.61
C THR A 52 -9.30 6.53 -16.22
N ILE A 53 -9.02 5.51 -15.41
CA ILE A 53 -8.79 4.14 -15.84
C ILE A 53 -9.86 3.25 -15.23
N SER A 54 -10.52 2.46 -16.06
CA SER A 54 -11.49 1.43 -15.65
C SER A 54 -10.80 0.06 -15.65
N GLN A 55 -11.01 -0.73 -14.60
CA GLN A 55 -10.32 -2.01 -14.42
C GLN A 55 -11.24 -3.07 -13.82
N LEU A 56 -11.06 -4.31 -14.25
CA LEU A 56 -11.54 -5.49 -13.53
C LEU A 56 -10.44 -5.92 -12.56
N LEU A 57 -10.77 -6.02 -11.28
CA LEU A 57 -9.90 -6.50 -10.22
C LEU A 57 -10.37 -7.89 -9.80
N GLU A 58 -9.47 -8.86 -9.83
CA GLU A 58 -9.72 -10.22 -9.34
C GLU A 58 -8.72 -10.54 -8.24
N ILE A 59 -9.22 -10.78 -7.04
CA ILE A 59 -8.43 -11.04 -5.83
C ILE A 59 -8.62 -12.50 -5.45
N ASP A 60 -7.55 -13.27 -5.45
CA ASP A 60 -7.49 -14.60 -4.84
C ASP A 60 -6.87 -14.47 -3.45
N TYR A 61 -7.65 -14.76 -2.41
CA TYR A 61 -7.23 -14.73 -1.03
C TYR A 61 -7.84 -15.90 -0.25
N GLN A 62 -6.99 -16.71 0.40
CA GLN A 62 -7.41 -17.88 1.18
C GLN A 62 -8.32 -18.87 0.41
N GLY A 63 -8.16 -18.97 -0.91
CA GLY A 63 -8.97 -19.86 -1.76
C GLY A 63 -10.35 -19.30 -2.13
N GLU A 64 -10.63 -18.05 -1.77
CA GLU A 64 -11.79 -17.31 -2.25
C GLU A 64 -11.36 -16.33 -3.34
N GLN A 65 -12.09 -16.34 -4.46
CA GLN A 65 -11.93 -15.38 -5.54
C GLN A 65 -13.01 -14.31 -5.46
N HIS A 66 -12.60 -13.05 -5.42
CA HIS A 66 -13.46 -11.88 -5.40
C HIS A 66 -13.22 -11.03 -6.64
N SER A 67 -14.29 -10.54 -7.27
CA SER A 67 -14.19 -9.70 -8.47
C SER A 67 -14.88 -8.36 -8.28
N LEU A 68 -14.19 -7.28 -8.64
CA LEU A 68 -14.67 -5.90 -8.55
C LEU A 68 -14.41 -5.14 -9.85
N LEU A 69 -15.30 -4.23 -10.21
CA LEU A 69 -15.03 -3.19 -11.19
C LEU A 69 -14.57 -1.94 -10.46
N ALA A 70 -13.39 -1.44 -10.82
CA ALA A 70 -12.78 -0.27 -10.25
C ALA A 70 -12.62 0.83 -11.29
N GLN A 71 -12.88 2.07 -10.89
CA GLN A 71 -12.56 3.26 -11.67
C GLN A 71 -11.62 4.13 -10.84
N VAL A 72 -10.42 4.37 -11.35
CA VAL A 72 -9.41 5.21 -10.72
C VAL A 72 -9.28 6.51 -11.51
N GLN A 73 -9.46 7.65 -10.86
CA GLN A 73 -9.21 8.97 -11.42
C GLN A 73 -7.99 9.59 -10.75
N PHE A 74 -7.01 10.00 -11.55
CA PHE A 74 -5.76 10.57 -11.05
C PHE A 74 -5.80 12.10 -11.03
N GLN A 75 -5.38 12.66 -9.90
CA GLN A 75 -5.25 14.08 -9.64
C GLN A 75 -3.78 14.44 -9.37
N PRO A 76 -3.37 15.71 -9.48
CA PRO A 76 -1.97 16.10 -9.26
C PRO A 76 -1.39 15.67 -7.92
N ASN A 77 -2.22 15.60 -6.86
CA ASN A 77 -1.81 15.28 -5.50
C ASN A 77 -2.30 13.91 -5.02
N GLY A 78 -2.94 13.09 -5.86
CA GLY A 78 -3.62 11.91 -5.35
C GLY A 78 -4.52 11.21 -6.35
N LEU A 79 -5.48 10.43 -5.84
CA LEU A 79 -6.44 9.72 -6.67
C LEU A 79 -7.79 9.59 -5.98
N ASN A 80 -8.83 9.45 -6.79
CA ASN A 80 -10.13 8.95 -6.36
C ASN A 80 -10.33 7.55 -6.93
N LEU A 81 -10.95 6.68 -6.16
CA LEU A 81 -11.29 5.32 -6.56
C LEU A 81 -12.72 5.02 -6.18
N VAL A 82 -13.47 4.47 -7.13
CA VAL A 82 -14.79 3.88 -6.90
C VAL A 82 -14.72 2.40 -7.25
N ALA A 83 -15.12 1.54 -6.33
CA ALA A 83 -15.19 0.10 -6.54
C ALA A 83 -16.64 -0.39 -6.45
N THR A 84 -17.03 -1.21 -7.41
CA THR A 84 -18.36 -1.82 -7.51
C THR A 84 -18.22 -3.33 -7.70
N SER A 85 -19.24 -4.07 -7.31
CA SER A 85 -19.37 -5.48 -7.73
C SER A 85 -19.54 -5.56 -9.24
N VAL A 86 -19.32 -6.73 -9.82
CA VAL A 86 -19.57 -6.96 -11.26
C VAL A 86 -21.05 -6.76 -11.65
N GLN A 87 -21.97 -6.74 -10.68
CA GLN A 87 -23.39 -6.41 -10.87
C GLN A 87 -23.69 -4.90 -10.73
N GLY A 88 -22.68 -4.06 -10.47
CA GLY A 88 -22.82 -2.61 -10.35
C GLY A 88 -23.22 -2.10 -8.96
N LEU A 89 -23.32 -2.97 -7.95
CA LEU A 89 -23.54 -2.51 -6.57
C LEU A 89 -22.28 -1.80 -6.03
N PRO A 90 -22.41 -0.61 -5.40
CA PRO A 90 -21.28 0.08 -4.80
C PRO A 90 -20.71 -0.73 -3.63
N VAL A 91 -19.39 -0.91 -3.62
CA VAL A 91 -18.69 -1.68 -2.59
C VAL A 91 -17.94 -0.76 -1.65
N PHE A 92 -17.10 0.12 -2.20
CA PHE A 92 -16.45 1.19 -1.47
C PHE A 92 -16.03 2.32 -2.42
N GLU A 93 -15.72 3.47 -1.85
CA GLU A 93 -15.00 4.54 -2.52
C GLU A 93 -13.89 5.06 -1.61
N LEU A 94 -12.84 5.60 -2.20
CA LEU A 94 -11.78 6.28 -1.46
C LEU A 94 -11.20 7.45 -2.23
N THR A 95 -10.68 8.40 -1.46
CA THR A 95 -9.83 9.50 -1.90
C THR A 95 -8.51 9.38 -1.17
N TYR A 96 -7.42 9.36 -1.93
CA TYR A 96 -6.07 9.44 -1.41
C TYR A 96 -5.45 10.77 -1.80
N ILE A 97 -4.83 11.46 -0.84
CA ILE A 97 -4.06 12.68 -1.05
C ILE A 97 -2.67 12.50 -0.44
N ALA A 98 -1.63 12.64 -1.27
CA ALA A 98 -0.25 12.55 -0.84
C ALA A 98 0.07 13.60 0.23
N GLY A 99 0.61 13.16 1.37
CA GLY A 99 0.90 14.03 2.52
C GLY A 99 -0.29 14.25 3.46
N GLU A 100 -1.53 13.92 3.06
CA GLU A 100 -2.73 14.06 3.92
C GLU A 100 -3.33 12.71 4.34
N GLY A 101 -3.24 11.67 3.51
CA GLY A 101 -3.68 10.31 3.83
C GLY A 101 -4.88 9.84 3.00
N ILE A 102 -5.64 8.89 3.54
CA ILE A 102 -6.76 8.23 2.87
C ILE A 102 -8.07 8.55 3.60
N ASN A 103 -9.09 8.93 2.83
CA ASN A 103 -10.47 9.00 3.27
C ASN A 103 -11.28 7.97 2.47
N ALA A 104 -12.00 7.09 3.14
CA ALA A 104 -12.69 5.99 2.49
C ALA A 104 -14.06 5.71 3.13
N GLN A 105 -15.01 5.30 2.29
CA GLN A 105 -16.33 4.89 2.70
C GLN A 105 -16.63 3.49 2.16
N ARG A 106 -17.03 2.58 3.06
CA ARG A 106 -17.42 1.20 2.73
C ARG A 106 -18.93 1.06 2.78
N TYR A 107 -19.51 0.44 1.75
CA TYR A 107 -20.95 0.25 1.58
C TYR A 107 -21.38 -1.19 1.83
N VAL A 108 -20.49 -2.16 1.58
CA VAL A 108 -20.74 -3.59 1.76
C VAL A 108 -19.70 -4.16 2.73
N PRO A 109 -20.07 -5.07 3.65
CA PRO A 109 -19.11 -5.82 4.46
C PRO A 109 -18.35 -6.82 3.58
N VAL A 110 -17.34 -6.33 2.87
CA VAL A 110 -16.31 -7.15 2.22
C VAL A 110 -15.21 -7.44 3.24
N ALA A 111 -14.43 -8.50 3.03
CA ALA A 111 -13.26 -8.84 3.84
C ALA A 111 -12.44 -7.59 4.20
N GLU A 112 -11.86 -7.59 5.40
CA GLU A 112 -11.13 -6.46 6.00
C GLU A 112 -9.82 -6.16 5.25
N PHE A 113 -9.93 -5.60 4.04
CA PHE A 113 -8.81 -5.04 3.32
C PHE A 113 -8.54 -3.63 3.84
N ASP A 114 -7.27 -3.36 4.13
CA ASP A 114 -6.78 -2.04 4.48
C ASP A 114 -6.73 -1.15 3.22
N PHE A 115 -7.29 0.05 3.28
CA PHE A 115 -7.40 0.91 2.08
C PHE A 115 -6.03 1.40 1.61
N GLU A 116 -5.11 1.53 2.55
CA GLU A 116 -3.69 1.77 2.36
C GLU A 116 -3.07 0.73 1.43
N TYR A 117 -3.49 -0.52 1.53
CA TYR A 117 -2.97 -1.61 0.70
C TYR A 117 -3.50 -1.51 -0.73
N ILE A 118 -4.75 -1.09 -0.89
CA ILE A 118 -5.35 -0.84 -2.20
C ILE A 118 -4.60 0.29 -2.92
N VAL A 119 -4.30 1.38 -2.23
CA VAL A 119 -3.52 2.48 -2.82
C VAL A 119 -2.09 2.03 -3.15
N ALA A 120 -1.45 1.23 -2.29
CA ALA A 120 -0.13 0.66 -2.57
C ALA A 120 -0.16 -0.25 -3.81
N ASP A 121 -1.18 -1.11 -3.96
CA ASP A 121 -1.33 -1.99 -5.12
C ASP A 121 -1.55 -1.21 -6.42
N ILE A 122 -2.32 -0.12 -6.39
CA ILE A 122 -2.46 0.79 -7.52
C ILE A 122 -1.10 1.40 -7.91
N GLN A 123 -0.31 1.83 -6.94
CA GLN A 123 1.03 2.38 -7.21
C GLN A 123 1.97 1.30 -7.77
N LEU A 124 2.00 0.09 -7.20
CA LEU A 124 2.78 -1.03 -7.73
C LEU A 124 2.38 -1.38 -9.17
N ALA A 125 1.08 -1.33 -9.47
CA ALA A 125 0.54 -1.63 -10.80
C ALA A 125 0.87 -0.54 -11.83
N LEU A 126 0.82 0.74 -11.46
CA LEU A 126 0.81 1.83 -12.44
C LEU A 126 2.04 2.74 -12.40
N TRP A 127 2.78 2.81 -11.29
CA TRP A 127 3.94 3.71 -11.21
C TRP A 127 5.13 3.11 -11.97
N PRO A 128 6.00 3.96 -12.53
CA PRO A 128 7.31 3.53 -13.00
C PRO A 128 8.12 2.91 -11.84
N MET A 129 8.87 1.85 -12.12
CA MET A 129 9.71 1.20 -11.13
C MET A 129 10.70 2.17 -10.48
N SER A 130 11.27 3.12 -11.23
CA SER A 130 12.18 4.13 -10.68
C SER A 130 11.52 5.02 -9.62
N SER A 131 10.23 5.35 -9.77
CA SER A 131 9.48 6.10 -8.76
C SER A 131 9.19 5.24 -7.52
N LEU A 132 8.89 3.95 -7.72
CA LEU A 132 8.67 2.99 -6.64
C LEU A 132 9.95 2.74 -5.83
N GLU A 133 11.11 2.61 -6.48
CA GLU A 133 12.41 2.46 -5.83
C GLU A 133 12.74 3.66 -4.93
N GLN A 134 12.45 4.88 -5.41
CA GLN A 134 12.69 6.10 -4.64
C GLN A 134 11.81 6.22 -3.40
N SER A 135 10.61 5.63 -3.41
CA SER A 135 9.67 5.68 -2.30
C SER A 135 9.77 4.48 -1.36
N LEU A 136 10.61 3.50 -1.69
CA LEU A 136 10.83 2.29 -0.91
C LEU A 136 11.78 2.56 0.26
N MET A 137 11.38 2.15 1.45
CA MET A 137 12.24 2.11 2.63
C MET A 137 12.73 0.68 2.85
N GLN A 138 14.03 0.48 2.61
CA GLN A 138 14.70 -0.83 2.64
C GLN A 138 14.16 -1.81 1.59
N GLY A 139 14.85 -2.92 1.40
CA GLY A 139 14.53 -3.88 0.34
C GLY A 139 15.05 -3.44 -1.02
N GLU A 140 14.90 -4.33 -1.99
CA GLU A 140 15.48 -4.16 -3.32
C GLU A 140 14.47 -4.56 -4.39
N MET A 141 14.24 -3.69 -5.35
CA MET A 141 13.49 -4.04 -6.56
C MET A 141 14.46 -4.44 -7.66
N HIS A 142 14.10 -5.51 -8.37
CA HIS A 142 14.87 -6.02 -9.49
C HIS A 142 13.92 -6.20 -10.68
N MET A 143 14.35 -5.75 -11.85
CA MET A 143 13.62 -6.03 -13.09
C MET A 143 13.61 -7.54 -13.33
N VAL A 144 12.45 -8.05 -13.72
CA VAL A 144 12.28 -9.41 -14.24
C VAL A 144 11.69 -9.30 -15.66
N SER A 145 11.65 -10.42 -16.40
CA SER A 145 11.33 -10.45 -17.84
C SER A 145 10.12 -9.62 -18.27
N ASP A 146 9.10 -9.55 -17.43
CA ASP A 146 7.80 -8.96 -17.70
C ASP A 146 7.33 -8.06 -16.54
N GLY A 147 8.24 -7.47 -15.77
CA GLY A 147 7.87 -6.58 -14.67
C GLY A 147 8.99 -6.43 -13.64
N PHE A 148 8.66 -6.52 -12.36
CA PHE A 148 9.63 -6.39 -11.29
C PHE A 148 9.33 -7.30 -10.09
N ALA A 149 10.37 -7.60 -9.31
CA ALA A 149 10.26 -8.32 -8.06
C ALA A 149 10.88 -7.50 -6.92
N LEU A 150 10.16 -7.39 -5.82
CA LEU A 150 10.63 -6.80 -4.58
C LEU A 150 11.15 -7.90 -3.65
N HIS A 151 12.37 -7.71 -3.16
CA HIS A 151 12.99 -8.57 -2.16
C HIS A 151 13.14 -7.84 -0.82
N ALA A 152 12.86 -8.54 0.26
CA ALA A 152 13.03 -8.10 1.64
C ALA A 152 13.93 -9.10 2.36
N ASN A 153 15.09 -8.65 2.87
CA ASN A 153 16.07 -9.51 3.56
C ASN A 153 16.49 -10.76 2.74
N GLY A 154 16.50 -10.66 1.41
CA GLY A 154 16.84 -11.76 0.49
C GLY A 154 15.66 -12.62 0.05
N ASP A 155 14.50 -12.51 0.69
CA ASP A 155 13.28 -13.24 0.30
C ASP A 155 12.40 -12.38 -0.61
N MET A 156 11.76 -13.00 -1.60
CA MET A 156 10.82 -12.30 -2.47
C MET A 156 9.52 -12.01 -1.73
N SER A 157 9.17 -10.73 -1.60
CA SER A 157 7.97 -10.29 -0.87
C SER A 157 6.81 -9.95 -1.80
N VAL A 158 7.09 -9.37 -2.96
CA VAL A 158 6.11 -9.02 -3.99
C VAL A 158 6.70 -9.33 -5.37
N ARG A 159 5.87 -9.87 -6.27
CA ARG A 159 6.17 -9.95 -7.70
C ARG A 159 5.08 -9.27 -8.50
N VAL A 160 5.48 -8.42 -9.43
CA VAL A 160 4.58 -7.72 -10.34
C VAL A 160 4.92 -8.14 -11.75
N HIS A 161 3.96 -8.78 -12.41
CA HIS A 161 3.99 -9.09 -13.85
C HIS A 161 3.08 -8.10 -14.58
N LYS A 162 3.55 -7.54 -15.69
CA LYS A 162 2.83 -6.56 -16.50
C LYS A 162 2.86 -6.98 -17.96
N THR A 163 1.68 -6.99 -18.56
CA THR A 163 1.44 -7.09 -20.00
C THR A 163 0.70 -5.83 -20.45
N ASP A 164 0.36 -5.72 -21.74
CA ASP A 164 -0.31 -4.52 -22.27
C ASP A 164 -1.66 -4.23 -21.60
N SER A 165 -2.41 -5.27 -21.20
CA SER A 165 -3.76 -5.12 -20.61
C SER A 165 -3.93 -5.75 -19.23
N ILE A 166 -2.99 -6.61 -18.81
CA ILE A 166 -3.09 -7.34 -17.54
C ILE A 166 -1.87 -7.04 -16.67
N THR A 167 -2.10 -6.68 -15.41
CA THR A 167 -1.10 -6.66 -14.36
C THR A 167 -1.44 -7.71 -13.30
N VAL A 168 -0.48 -8.53 -12.89
CA VAL A 168 -0.62 -9.50 -11.81
C VAL A 168 0.34 -9.12 -10.69
N ILE A 169 -0.21 -8.89 -9.49
CA ILE A 169 0.55 -8.67 -8.27
C ILE A 169 0.42 -9.91 -7.40
N GLN A 170 1.54 -10.58 -7.13
CA GLN A 170 1.63 -11.68 -6.18
C GLN A 170 2.28 -11.17 -4.90
N HIS A 171 1.55 -11.22 -3.79
CA HIS A 171 2.03 -10.74 -2.51
C HIS A 171 2.31 -11.92 -1.57
N PHE A 172 3.58 -12.31 -1.42
CA PHE A 172 3.98 -13.53 -0.70
C PHE A 172 3.79 -13.42 0.81
N THR A 173 4.01 -12.24 1.40
CA THR A 173 3.83 -12.03 2.86
C THR A 173 2.37 -11.98 3.29
N ARG A 174 1.48 -11.47 2.42
CA ARG A 174 0.05 -11.30 2.71
C ARG A 174 -0.83 -12.38 2.07
N HIS A 175 -0.22 -13.32 1.34
CA HIS A 175 -0.85 -14.49 0.76
C HIS A 175 -2.07 -14.19 -0.14
N TYR A 176 -1.96 -13.18 -1.00
CA TYR A 176 -2.96 -12.92 -2.05
C TYR A 176 -2.31 -12.75 -3.41
N GLN A 177 -3.12 -12.97 -4.45
CA GLN A 177 -2.83 -12.56 -5.81
C GLN A 177 -3.92 -11.61 -6.29
N LEU A 178 -3.51 -10.45 -6.82
CA LEU A 178 -4.38 -9.49 -7.47
C LEU A 178 -4.11 -9.51 -8.97
N THR A 179 -5.13 -9.80 -9.76
CA THR A 179 -5.12 -9.67 -11.21
C THR A 179 -5.92 -8.42 -11.59
N ILE A 180 -5.30 -7.54 -12.37
CA ILE A 180 -5.86 -6.27 -12.81
C ILE A 180 -5.94 -6.31 -14.32
N THR A 181 -7.14 -6.24 -14.86
CA THR A 181 -7.37 -6.14 -16.31
C THR A 181 -7.91 -4.77 -16.64
N THR A 182 -7.18 -4.00 -17.44
CA THR A 182 -7.66 -2.70 -17.93
C THR A 182 -8.80 -2.90 -18.91
N LEU A 183 -9.88 -2.15 -18.72
CA LEU A 183 -11.08 -2.15 -19.56
C LEU A 183 -11.01 -0.94 -20.49
N GLU A 184 -11.05 -1.16 -21.80
CA GLU A 184 -11.01 -0.10 -22.83
C GLU A 184 -12.14 0.93 -22.71
#